data_AF-A0A650A1V8-F1
#
_entry.id   AF-A0A650A1V8-F1
#
_cell.length_a   1.000
_cell.length_b   1.000
_cell.length_c   1.000
_cell.angle_alpha   90.00
_cell.angle_beta   90.00
_cell.angle_gamma   90.00
#
_symmetry.space_group_name_H-M   'P 1'
#
loop_
_entity.id
_entity.type
_entity.pdbx_description
1 polymer ?
#
loop_
_entity_poly.entity_id
_entity_poly.type
_entity_poly.pdbx_seq_one_letter_code
_entity_poly.pdbx_strand_id
1 'polypeptide(L)'
;MFDSIQELPDTALGNVAGAGSVSDPIDGLLREHEQPRTVLVGESVEYTTGERTTTVEPDGEYHTYLIATDERVLVVLGEQPSECEIEFELPSISRAAVNSGLLNTTLVVEQGDQSIRVSPTHGDAQAVAEYITVMAEAYTDVEDAIASAKEMTEELETKVREGGKIGYLRLQVQSELSDARQSVTREAVQTDRLLERVETTETELNRRYADAWIDRVRDTVGQAETALDQGEYAAFCEAYVEATDGVASLQDVLADLDSPSEEVTSEAAEMDHKLEEFAERYVESTREAHENATESDDPAVTANCWLETYRRVRAARDAGWATAVDSCALPLSEIEPIAEATVDALEHHADTLQKAGEQELETDAAEARRYFEQGVTRMRQAHEIVDTQPVGDSAAIDQRLTELKEKVEVTEWEWGTD
;
A
#
# COMPACT_ATOMS: atom_id res chain seq x y z
N MET A 1 6.84 -55.42 -28.49
CA MET A 1 6.25 -55.57 -27.15
C MET A 1 7.43 -55.40 -26.21
N PHE A 2 7.67 -54.14 -25.87
CA PHE A 2 8.79 -53.60 -25.09
C PHE A 2 8.11 -52.62 -24.14
N ASP A 3 7.98 -52.99 -22.86
CA ASP A 3 7.07 -52.38 -21.87
C ASP A 3 7.77 -52.15 -20.50
N SER A 4 9.07 -51.77 -20.45
CA SER A 4 9.81 -51.68 -19.17
C SER A 4 11.05 -50.76 -19.22
N ILE A 5 11.43 -50.15 -18.08
CA ILE A 5 12.60 -49.28 -17.76
C ILE A 5 13.95 -50.02 -17.90
N GLN A 6 14.08 -50.96 -18.84
CA GLN A 6 15.27 -51.82 -18.99
C GLN A 6 16.29 -51.36 -20.03
N GLU A 7 16.19 -50.13 -20.56
CA GLU A 7 17.26 -49.50 -21.34
C GLU A 7 17.82 -48.24 -20.67
N LEU A 8 18.43 -48.41 -19.50
CA LEU A 8 19.46 -47.48 -19.02
C LEU A 8 20.81 -48.18 -18.99
N PRO A 9 21.58 -48.07 -20.09
CA PRO A 9 23.01 -47.90 -19.91
C PRO A 9 23.59 -46.87 -20.89
N ASP A 10 24.09 -45.78 -20.34
CA ASP A 10 25.52 -45.45 -20.39
C ASP A 10 25.75 -44.54 -19.20
N THR A 11 26.80 -44.80 -18.40
CA THR A 11 27.31 -43.93 -17.32
C THR A 11 26.35 -42.86 -16.80
N ALA A 12 25.77 -43.10 -15.62
CA ALA A 12 25.59 -42.09 -14.59
C ALA A 12 25.42 -40.67 -15.14
N LEU A 13 24.19 -40.18 -15.34
CA LEU A 13 23.96 -38.85 -15.91
C LEU A 13 24.29 -37.74 -14.90
N GLY A 14 25.55 -37.67 -14.48
CA GLY A 14 26.21 -36.45 -14.05
C GLY A 14 26.30 -35.52 -15.26
N ASN A 15 25.69 -34.34 -15.12
CA ASN A 15 25.57 -33.27 -16.12
C ASN A 15 25.03 -33.70 -17.50
N VAL A 16 23.71 -33.58 -17.71
CA VAL A 16 23.12 -33.65 -19.05
C VAL A 16 22.58 -32.29 -19.45
N ALA A 17 23.39 -31.59 -20.25
CA ALA A 17 22.87 -30.69 -21.26
C ALA A 17 22.60 -31.52 -22.53
N GLY A 18 21.32 -31.73 -22.87
CA GLY A 18 20.88 -32.06 -24.23
C GLY A 18 20.42 -33.50 -24.52
N ALA A 19 19.11 -33.60 -24.82
CA ALA A 19 18.42 -34.47 -25.78
C ALA A 19 18.53 -36.01 -25.72
N GLY A 20 17.44 -36.67 -25.30
CA GLY A 20 17.13 -38.09 -25.53
C GLY A 20 16.28 -38.69 -24.39
N SER A 21 14.97 -38.86 -24.62
CA SER A 21 13.92 -39.07 -23.60
C SER A 21 14.05 -40.37 -22.76
N VAL A 22 14.18 -40.17 -21.44
CA VAL A 22 13.82 -41.14 -20.36
C VAL A 22 12.33 -40.96 -19.98
N SER A 23 11.56 -40.24 -20.80
CA SER A 23 10.46 -39.38 -20.35
C SER A 23 9.10 -40.08 -20.37
N ASP A 24 8.78 -40.93 -21.35
CA ASP A 24 7.39 -41.38 -21.56
C ASP A 24 6.67 -42.02 -20.33
N PRO A 25 7.31 -42.86 -19.47
CA PRO A 25 6.63 -43.46 -18.31
C PRO A 25 6.56 -42.53 -17.09
N ILE A 26 7.56 -41.67 -16.90
CA ILE A 26 7.70 -40.78 -15.72
C ILE A 26 7.01 -39.42 -15.98
N ASP A 27 6.82 -39.02 -17.24
CA ASP A 27 6.14 -37.78 -17.63
C ASP A 27 4.70 -37.71 -17.08
N GLY A 28 4.04 -38.85 -16.85
CA GLY A 28 2.73 -38.92 -16.22
C GLY A 28 2.74 -38.69 -14.70
N LEU A 29 3.91 -38.79 -14.05
CA LEU A 29 4.10 -38.55 -12.62
C LEU A 29 4.51 -37.12 -12.30
N LEU A 30 5.22 -36.46 -13.22
CA LEU A 30 5.73 -35.11 -13.05
C LEU A 30 4.58 -34.09 -13.14
N ARG A 31 4.64 -33.08 -12.27
CA ARG A 31 3.77 -31.91 -12.35
C ARG A 31 4.10 -31.10 -13.60
N GLU A 32 3.20 -30.21 -14.00
CA GLU A 32 3.42 -29.31 -15.12
C GLU A 32 4.74 -28.55 -14.93
N HIS A 33 5.65 -28.63 -15.90
CA HIS A 33 7.01 -28.06 -15.89
C HIS A 33 8.01 -28.60 -14.84
N GLU A 34 7.67 -29.64 -14.08
CA GLU A 34 8.61 -30.32 -13.17
C GLU A 34 9.64 -31.12 -13.97
N GLN A 35 10.92 -31.04 -13.57
CA GLN A 35 12.00 -31.72 -14.28
C GLN A 35 12.80 -32.66 -13.37
N PRO A 36 13.01 -33.92 -13.78
CA PRO A 36 13.89 -34.83 -13.06
C PRO A 36 15.34 -34.35 -13.20
N ARG A 37 16.08 -34.26 -12.09
CA ARG A 37 17.46 -33.76 -12.06
C ARG A 37 18.47 -34.86 -11.83
N THR A 38 18.16 -35.78 -10.92
CA THR A 38 19.04 -36.92 -10.63
C THR A 38 18.23 -38.15 -10.25
N VAL A 39 18.79 -39.33 -10.50
CA VAL A 39 18.14 -40.63 -10.28
C VAL A 39 19.12 -41.58 -9.61
N LEU A 40 18.62 -42.35 -8.65
CA LEU A 40 19.35 -43.35 -7.91
C LEU A 40 18.55 -44.66 -7.94
N VAL A 41 19.23 -45.77 -8.27
CA VAL A 41 18.58 -47.07 -8.47
C VAL A 41 18.98 -48.00 -7.34
N GLY A 42 18.02 -48.68 -6.73
CA GLY A 42 18.21 -49.69 -5.68
C GLY A 42 17.38 -50.95 -5.92
N GLU A 43 17.59 -51.96 -5.08
CA GLU A 43 16.76 -53.18 -5.07
C GLU A 43 15.49 -53.01 -4.24
N SER A 44 15.53 -52.15 -3.23
CA SER A 44 14.40 -51.82 -2.35
C SER A 44 14.63 -50.47 -1.68
N VAL A 45 13.59 -49.93 -1.03
CA VAL A 45 13.65 -48.80 -0.13
C VAL A 45 13.09 -49.18 1.25
N GLU A 46 13.77 -48.78 2.31
CA GLU A 46 13.16 -48.79 3.64
C GLU A 46 12.44 -47.47 3.87
N TYR A 47 11.14 -47.51 4.10
CA TYR A 47 10.35 -46.35 4.48
C TYR A 47 9.99 -46.42 5.95
N THR A 48 10.28 -45.35 6.68
CA THR A 48 9.96 -45.23 8.10
C THR A 48 8.95 -44.11 8.30
N THR A 49 7.92 -44.37 9.09
CA THR A 49 6.95 -43.38 9.58
C THR A 49 6.80 -43.54 11.09
N GLY A 50 7.25 -42.55 11.86
CA GLY A 50 7.36 -42.66 13.31
C GLY A 50 8.28 -43.81 13.73
N GLU A 51 7.76 -44.76 14.51
CA GLU A 51 8.54 -45.93 14.98
C GLU A 51 8.45 -47.16 14.06
N ARG A 52 7.73 -47.08 12.93
CA ARG A 52 7.47 -48.24 12.05
C ARG A 52 8.29 -48.12 10.77
N THR A 53 9.07 -49.16 10.48
CA THR A 53 9.82 -49.28 9.22
C THR A 53 9.23 -50.42 8.39
N THR A 54 8.98 -50.14 7.11
CA THR A 54 8.52 -51.09 6.10
C THR A 54 9.50 -51.08 4.93
N THR A 55 9.81 -52.26 4.40
CA THR A 55 10.56 -52.38 3.15
C THR A 55 9.56 -52.36 2.00
N VAL A 56 9.76 -51.44 1.06
CA VAL A 56 9.04 -51.38 -0.21
C VAL A 56 10.01 -51.88 -1.26
N GLU A 57 9.64 -52.97 -1.92
CA GLU A 57 10.46 -53.62 -2.94
C GLU A 57 9.59 -53.94 -4.16
N PRO A 58 10.17 -53.89 -5.36
CA PRO A 58 9.48 -54.20 -6.59
C PRO A 58 9.27 -55.72 -6.74
N ASP A 59 8.19 -56.14 -7.38
CA ASP A 59 7.97 -57.54 -7.76
C ASP A 59 9.00 -58.02 -8.81
N GLY A 60 9.33 -59.32 -8.83
CA GLY A 60 10.11 -59.92 -9.92
C GLY A 60 11.55 -59.41 -10.07
N GLU A 61 11.94 -59.02 -11.29
CA GLU A 61 13.30 -58.55 -11.64
C GLU A 61 13.36 -57.00 -11.80
N TYR A 62 12.37 -56.28 -11.28
CA TYR A 62 12.31 -54.83 -11.35
C TYR A 62 13.17 -54.16 -10.26
N HIS A 63 13.37 -52.85 -10.37
CA HIS A 63 14.19 -52.05 -9.45
C HIS A 63 13.38 -50.92 -8.81
N THR A 64 13.88 -50.38 -7.69
CA THR A 64 13.36 -49.16 -7.08
C THR A 64 14.15 -47.95 -7.59
N TYR A 65 13.47 -46.88 -7.95
CA TYR A 65 14.05 -45.64 -8.42
C TYR A 65 13.74 -44.52 -7.44
N LEU A 66 14.77 -43.86 -6.91
CA LEU A 66 14.65 -42.60 -6.21
C LEU A 66 15.00 -41.48 -7.19
N ILE A 67 14.03 -40.62 -7.49
CA ILE A 67 14.13 -39.55 -8.47
C ILE A 67 14.06 -38.23 -7.68
N ALA A 68 15.11 -37.43 -7.72
CA ALA A 68 15.05 -36.06 -7.21
C ALA A 68 14.79 -35.11 -8.39
N THR A 69 13.69 -34.38 -8.29
CA THR A 69 13.27 -33.35 -9.24
C THR A 69 13.64 -31.97 -8.69
N ASP A 70 13.31 -30.92 -9.43
CA ASP A 70 13.44 -29.54 -8.95
C ASP A 70 12.35 -29.12 -7.94
N GLU A 71 11.40 -29.99 -7.59
CA GLU A 71 10.39 -29.74 -6.54
C GLU A 71 10.39 -30.77 -5.41
N ARG A 72 10.68 -32.04 -5.70
CA ARG A 72 10.43 -33.14 -4.76
C ARG A 72 11.32 -34.35 -5.02
N VAL A 73 11.34 -35.25 -4.05
CA VAL A 73 11.97 -36.56 -4.13
C VAL A 73 10.87 -37.61 -4.24
N LEU A 74 10.90 -38.38 -5.31
CA LEU A 74 9.93 -39.43 -5.62
C LEU A 74 10.59 -40.80 -5.51
N VAL A 75 9.85 -41.77 -5.01
CA VAL A 75 10.21 -43.19 -5.08
C VAL A 75 9.21 -43.92 -5.96
N VAL A 76 9.71 -44.56 -7.01
CA VAL A 76 8.93 -45.27 -8.04
C VAL A 76 9.42 -46.70 -8.16
N LEU A 77 8.49 -47.66 -8.27
CA LEU A 77 8.80 -49.07 -8.52
C LEU A 77 8.77 -49.38 -10.00
N GLY A 78 9.74 -50.17 -10.46
CA GLY A 78 9.92 -50.47 -11.89
C GLY A 78 8.74 -51.20 -12.53
N GLU A 79 7.95 -51.98 -11.78
CA GLU A 79 6.72 -52.61 -12.31
C GLU A 79 5.55 -51.64 -12.46
N GLN A 80 5.58 -50.48 -11.78
CA GLN A 80 4.53 -49.48 -11.74
C GLN A 80 5.10 -48.07 -12.02
N PRO A 81 5.68 -47.85 -13.21
CA PRO A 81 6.41 -46.61 -13.52
C PRO A 81 5.56 -45.34 -13.53
N SER A 82 4.23 -45.48 -13.58
CA SER A 82 3.27 -44.37 -13.60
C SER A 82 2.65 -44.07 -12.23
N GLU A 83 3.08 -44.76 -11.17
CA GLU A 83 2.60 -44.57 -9.80
C GLU A 83 3.77 -44.22 -8.87
N CYS A 84 3.57 -43.22 -8.02
CA CYS A 84 4.55 -42.82 -7.02
C CYS A 84 4.23 -43.53 -5.70
N GLU A 85 5.20 -44.26 -5.15
CA GLU A 85 5.04 -44.95 -3.86
C GLU A 85 5.28 -44.03 -2.66
N ILE A 86 6.31 -43.18 -2.76
CA ILE A 86 6.72 -42.27 -1.67
C ILE A 86 7.12 -40.94 -2.27
N GLU A 87 6.60 -39.86 -1.72
CA GLU A 87 6.86 -38.49 -2.17
C GLU A 87 7.26 -37.61 -0.98
N PHE A 88 8.42 -36.96 -1.09
CA PHE A 88 8.88 -35.93 -0.15
C PHE A 88 9.08 -34.60 -0.88
N GLU A 89 8.39 -33.55 -0.45
CA GLU A 89 8.56 -32.18 -0.99
C GLU A 89 9.90 -31.61 -0.52
N LEU A 90 10.68 -30.99 -1.41
CA LEU A 90 12.00 -30.43 -1.06
C LEU A 90 11.96 -29.47 0.15
N PRO A 91 10.98 -28.53 0.28
CA PRO A 91 10.88 -27.66 1.45
C PRO A 91 10.65 -28.40 2.78
N SER A 92 10.16 -29.63 2.73
CA SER A 92 9.86 -30.44 3.93
C SER A 92 11.00 -31.38 4.33
N ILE A 93 12.04 -31.50 3.49
CA ILE A 93 13.19 -32.37 3.76
C ILE A 93 14.12 -31.66 4.74
N SER A 94 14.26 -32.26 5.92
CA SER A 94 15.14 -31.77 6.98
C SER A 94 16.58 -32.25 6.84
N ARG A 95 16.82 -33.34 6.09
CA ARG A 95 18.14 -33.93 5.91
C ARG A 95 18.22 -34.87 4.71
N ALA A 96 19.31 -34.81 3.96
CA ALA A 96 19.75 -35.87 3.07
C ALA A 96 21.23 -36.21 3.36
N ALA A 97 21.55 -37.49 3.56
CA ALA A 97 22.91 -37.89 3.92
C ALA A 97 23.24 -39.30 3.43
N VAL A 98 24.50 -39.50 3.05
CA VAL A 98 25.04 -40.82 2.72
C VAL A 98 25.74 -41.41 3.94
N ASN A 99 25.32 -42.60 4.33
CA ASN A 99 26.01 -43.43 5.30
C ASN A 99 26.85 -44.48 4.55
N SER A 100 28.18 -44.33 4.60
CA SER A 100 29.10 -45.30 4.03
C SER A 100 29.60 -46.26 5.11
N GLY A 101 29.21 -47.53 5.00
CA GLY A 101 29.83 -48.66 5.70
C GLY A 101 31.01 -49.24 4.91
N LEU A 102 31.69 -50.22 5.52
CA LEU A 102 32.83 -50.91 4.90
C LEU A 102 32.47 -51.67 3.60
N LEU A 103 31.19 -51.99 3.39
CA LEU A 103 30.70 -52.82 2.28
C LEU A 103 29.43 -52.28 1.60
N ASN A 104 28.79 -51.26 2.16
CA ASN A 104 27.52 -50.73 1.67
C ASN A 104 27.47 -49.21 1.78
N THR A 105 26.87 -48.59 0.78
CA THR A 105 26.52 -47.16 0.78
C THR A 105 25.01 -47.08 0.92
N THR A 106 24.50 -46.22 1.79
CA THR A 106 23.06 -46.02 1.97
C THR A 106 22.75 -44.53 1.98
N LEU A 107 21.88 -44.09 1.07
CA LEU A 107 21.30 -42.75 1.09
C LEU A 107 20.14 -42.73 2.09
N VAL A 108 20.10 -41.73 2.96
CA VAL A 108 19.00 -41.47 3.89
C VAL A 108 18.44 -40.08 3.60
N VAL A 109 17.13 -39.97 3.44
CA VAL A 109 16.41 -38.68 3.33
C VAL A 109 15.33 -38.64 4.41
N GLU A 110 15.26 -37.54 5.16
CA GLU A 110 14.39 -37.36 6.34
C GLU A 110 13.45 -36.16 6.14
N GLN A 111 12.15 -36.39 6.32
CA GLN A 111 11.09 -35.37 6.32
C GLN A 111 10.28 -35.53 7.62
N GLY A 112 10.43 -34.59 8.56
CA GLY A 112 9.72 -34.66 9.83
C GLY A 112 9.96 -35.97 10.60
N ASP A 113 8.90 -36.75 10.84
CA ASP A 113 8.96 -38.08 11.47
C ASP A 113 9.07 -39.24 10.45
N GLN A 114 9.29 -38.91 9.18
CA GLN A 114 9.41 -39.86 8.07
C GLN A 114 10.84 -39.93 7.56
N SER A 115 11.27 -41.10 7.08
CA SER A 115 12.57 -41.24 6.41
C SER A 115 12.58 -42.35 5.38
N ILE A 116 13.28 -42.14 4.27
CA ILE A 116 13.61 -43.19 3.30
C ILE A 116 15.09 -43.58 3.43
N ARG A 117 15.38 -44.88 3.32
CA ARG A 117 16.75 -45.40 3.19
C ARG A 117 16.85 -46.26 1.94
N VAL A 118 17.77 -45.89 1.04
CA VAL A 118 18.02 -46.63 -0.21
C VAL A 118 19.48 -47.05 -0.23
N SER A 119 19.72 -48.33 -0.52
CA SER A 119 21.07 -48.83 -0.82
C SER A 119 21.24 -48.90 -2.34
N PRO A 120 21.95 -47.96 -2.97
CA PRO A 120 22.04 -47.89 -4.42
C PRO A 120 22.82 -49.07 -5.01
N THR A 121 22.30 -49.61 -6.12
CA THR A 121 23.05 -50.44 -7.05
C THR A 121 23.64 -49.62 -8.20
N HIS A 122 22.99 -48.51 -8.57
CA HIS A 122 23.46 -47.57 -9.62
C HIS A 122 23.16 -46.10 -9.24
N GLY A 123 23.95 -45.18 -9.80
CA GLY A 123 23.89 -43.75 -9.51
C GLY A 123 24.90 -43.30 -8.44
N ASP A 124 25.03 -41.98 -8.25
CA ASP A 124 25.93 -41.39 -7.25
C ASP A 124 25.11 -40.91 -6.04
N ALA A 125 25.12 -41.70 -4.97
CA ALA A 125 24.43 -41.37 -3.73
C ALA A 125 24.90 -40.06 -3.10
N GLN A 126 26.18 -39.75 -3.23
CA GLN A 126 26.76 -38.54 -2.64
C GLN A 126 26.27 -37.31 -3.40
N ALA A 127 26.32 -37.35 -4.73
CA ALA A 127 25.81 -36.27 -5.57
C ALA A 127 24.29 -36.07 -5.40
N VAL A 128 23.52 -37.14 -5.24
CA VAL A 128 22.07 -37.06 -4.98
C VAL A 128 21.79 -36.45 -3.60
N ALA A 129 22.52 -36.87 -2.55
CA ALA A 129 22.36 -36.28 -1.22
C ALA A 129 22.72 -34.79 -1.21
N GLU A 130 23.82 -34.41 -1.87
CA GLU A 130 24.26 -33.03 -2.01
C GLU A 130 23.22 -32.19 -2.76
N TYR A 131 22.71 -32.69 -3.90
CA TYR A 131 21.62 -32.04 -4.63
C TYR A 131 20.38 -31.80 -3.77
N ILE A 132 19.88 -32.84 -3.08
CA ILE A 132 18.68 -32.72 -2.23
C ILE A 132 18.92 -31.74 -1.09
N THR A 133 20.10 -31.78 -0.46
CA THR A 133 20.44 -30.88 0.64
C THR A 133 20.46 -29.42 0.18
N VAL A 134 21.19 -29.13 -0.90
CA VAL A 134 21.30 -27.78 -1.46
C VAL A 134 19.93 -27.25 -1.88
N MET A 135 19.13 -28.06 -2.56
CA MET A 135 17.80 -27.62 -2.99
C MET A 135 16.84 -27.43 -1.81
N ALA A 136 16.82 -28.32 -0.82
CA ALA A 136 15.98 -28.16 0.37
C ALA A 136 16.33 -26.90 1.17
N GLU A 137 17.62 -26.60 1.32
CA GLU A 137 18.12 -25.35 1.92
C GLU A 137 17.68 -24.14 1.10
N ALA A 138 17.87 -24.15 -0.22
CA ALA A 138 17.45 -23.06 -1.10
C ALA A 138 15.93 -22.81 -1.06
N TYR A 139 15.11 -23.87 -1.02
CA TYR A 139 13.65 -23.75 -0.85
C TYR A 139 13.29 -23.11 0.50
N THR A 140 13.93 -23.55 1.59
CA THR A 140 13.68 -23.00 2.93
C THR A 140 14.01 -21.52 2.98
N ASP A 141 15.20 -21.14 2.50
CA ASP A 141 15.66 -19.75 2.49
C ASP A 141 14.71 -18.85 1.66
N VAL A 142 14.26 -19.33 0.49
CA VAL A 142 13.33 -18.59 -0.37
C VAL A 142 11.95 -18.47 0.26
N GLU A 143 11.42 -19.55 0.84
CA GLU A 143 10.10 -19.53 1.46
C GLU A 143 10.07 -18.65 2.71
N ASP A 144 11.12 -18.68 3.54
CA ASP A 144 11.27 -17.80 4.70
C ASP A 144 11.35 -16.33 4.30
N ALA A 145 12.15 -16.00 3.27
CA ALA A 145 12.26 -14.64 2.75
C ALA A 145 10.95 -14.15 2.12
N ILE A 146 10.23 -15.00 1.37
CA ILE A 146 8.90 -14.70 0.82
C ILE A 146 7.89 -14.45 1.95
N ALA A 147 7.89 -15.27 2.99
CA ALA A 147 6.99 -15.10 4.14
C ALA A 147 7.29 -13.78 4.87
N SER A 148 8.56 -13.47 5.11
CA SER A 148 9.02 -12.21 5.69
C SER A 148 8.58 -10.99 4.86
N ALA A 149 8.79 -11.04 3.54
CA ALA A 149 8.36 -9.98 2.61
C ALA A 149 6.84 -9.77 2.61
N LYS A 150 6.04 -10.85 2.73
CA LYS A 150 4.58 -10.79 2.83
C LYS A 150 4.13 -10.09 4.11
N GLU A 151 4.67 -10.50 5.26
CA GLU A 151 4.34 -9.87 6.56
C GLU A 151 4.70 -8.38 6.57
N MET A 152 5.89 -8.03 6.06
CA MET A 152 6.31 -6.62 5.95
C MET A 152 5.43 -5.81 4.99
N THR A 153 4.95 -6.42 3.89
CA THR A 153 4.03 -5.76 2.97
C THR A 153 2.67 -5.50 3.63
N GLU A 154 2.17 -6.40 4.47
CA GLU A 154 0.93 -6.17 5.22
C GLU A 154 1.05 -4.97 6.19
N GLU A 155 2.19 -4.84 6.87
CA GLU A 155 2.48 -3.68 7.72
C GLU A 155 2.59 -2.40 6.87
N LEU A 156 3.30 -2.48 5.74
CA LEU A 156 3.48 -1.39 4.79
C LEU A 156 2.14 -0.87 4.27
N GLU A 157 1.26 -1.74 3.80
CA GLU A 157 -0.09 -1.38 3.35
C GLU A 157 -0.91 -0.69 4.44
N THR A 158 -0.81 -1.18 5.69
CA THR A 158 -1.49 -0.55 6.83
C THR A 158 -0.96 0.86 7.06
N LYS A 159 0.36 1.04 7.00
CA LYS A 159 0.99 2.35 7.13
C LYS A 159 0.63 3.31 6.01
N VAL A 160 0.51 2.81 4.78
CA VAL A 160 -0.02 3.60 3.66
C VAL A 160 -1.40 4.11 4.04
N ARG A 161 -2.36 3.22 4.32
CA ARG A 161 -3.75 3.61 4.64
C ARG A 161 -3.85 4.63 5.78
N GLU A 162 -3.03 4.47 6.83
CA GLU A 162 -2.99 5.36 8.00
C GLU A 162 -2.24 6.69 7.79
N GLY A 163 -1.57 6.91 6.66
CA GLY A 163 -0.73 8.10 6.43
C GLY A 163 0.56 8.11 7.23
N GLY A 164 1.08 6.92 7.57
CA GLY A 164 2.30 6.73 8.34
C GLY A 164 3.59 6.90 7.51
N LYS A 165 4.75 6.85 8.19
CA LYS A 165 6.06 6.84 7.53
C LYS A 165 6.37 5.45 6.96
N ILE A 166 6.65 5.40 5.65
CA ILE A 166 6.72 4.16 4.84
C ILE A 166 8.16 3.76 4.46
N GLY A 167 9.07 4.72 4.36
CA GLY A 167 10.34 4.56 3.62
C GLY A 167 11.27 3.43 4.08
N TYR A 168 11.27 3.03 5.35
CA TYR A 168 12.12 1.93 5.82
C TYR A 168 11.55 0.55 5.46
N LEU A 169 10.23 0.38 5.56
CA LEU A 169 9.55 -0.91 5.36
C LEU A 169 9.65 -1.38 3.90
N ARG A 170 9.49 -0.47 2.93
CA ARG A 170 9.61 -0.80 1.50
C ARG A 170 11.01 -1.31 1.15
N LEU A 171 12.06 -0.69 1.70
CA LEU A 171 13.44 -1.13 1.50
C LEU A 171 13.70 -2.51 2.12
N GLN A 172 13.05 -2.83 3.24
CA GLN A 172 13.16 -4.16 3.84
C GLN A 172 12.49 -5.23 2.97
N VAL A 173 11.27 -4.98 2.46
CA VAL A 173 10.61 -5.90 1.51
C VAL A 173 11.49 -6.19 0.29
N GLN A 174 12.09 -5.14 -0.30
CA GLN A 174 13.02 -5.30 -1.42
C GLN A 174 14.29 -6.07 -1.03
N SER A 175 14.82 -5.84 0.18
CA SER A 175 15.98 -6.57 0.70
C SER A 175 15.69 -8.06 0.82
N GLU A 176 14.55 -8.45 1.41
CA GLU A 176 14.17 -9.86 1.59
C GLU A 176 14.01 -10.56 0.22
N LEU A 177 13.37 -9.91 -0.75
CA LEU A 177 13.23 -10.46 -2.11
C LEU A 177 14.57 -10.54 -2.84
N SER A 178 15.47 -9.57 -2.63
CA SER A 178 16.85 -9.63 -3.13
C SER A 178 17.66 -10.76 -2.48
N ASP A 179 17.51 -10.97 -1.18
CA ASP A 179 18.16 -12.06 -0.45
C ASP A 179 17.64 -13.41 -0.95
N ALA A 180 16.33 -13.55 -1.19
CA ALA A 180 15.74 -14.73 -1.82
C ALA A 180 16.36 -15.02 -3.19
N ARG A 181 16.44 -14.01 -4.09
CA ARG A 181 17.12 -14.15 -5.39
C ARG A 181 18.60 -14.52 -5.24
N GLN A 182 19.27 -13.98 -4.22
CA GLN A 182 20.68 -14.29 -3.97
C GLN A 182 20.87 -15.74 -3.53
N SER A 183 20.03 -16.26 -2.63
CA SER A 183 20.05 -17.67 -2.21
C SER A 183 19.88 -18.60 -3.41
N VAL A 184 19.03 -18.22 -4.34
CA VAL A 184 18.76 -18.99 -5.56
C VAL A 184 19.94 -19.00 -6.55
N THR A 185 20.69 -17.91 -6.64
CA THR A 185 21.81 -17.74 -7.59
C THR A 185 23.17 -18.15 -7.04
N ARG A 186 23.29 -18.35 -5.72
CA ARG A 186 24.53 -18.81 -5.07
C ARG A 186 24.81 -20.28 -5.35
N GLU A 187 23.76 -21.07 -5.56
CA GLU A 187 23.87 -22.51 -5.68
C GLU A 187 24.30 -22.95 -7.09
N ALA A 188 25.12 -24.01 -7.17
CA ALA A 188 25.62 -24.56 -8.44
C ALA A 188 24.57 -25.39 -9.21
N VAL A 189 23.29 -25.23 -8.87
CA VAL A 189 22.17 -26.09 -9.27
C VAL A 189 21.15 -25.26 -10.05
N GLN A 190 20.39 -25.90 -10.95
CA GLN A 190 19.31 -25.21 -11.68
C GLN A 190 18.13 -24.94 -10.75
N THR A 191 17.80 -23.66 -10.57
CA THR A 191 16.82 -23.17 -9.60
C THR A 191 15.77 -22.25 -10.24
N ASP A 192 15.54 -22.38 -11.56
CA ASP A 192 14.66 -21.52 -12.35
C ASP A 192 13.25 -21.39 -11.76
N ARG A 193 12.71 -22.45 -11.13
CA ARG A 193 11.39 -22.42 -10.47
C ARG A 193 11.36 -21.58 -9.20
N LEU A 194 12.44 -21.59 -8.43
CA LEU A 194 12.57 -20.74 -7.26
C LEU A 194 12.66 -19.27 -7.68
N LEU A 195 13.38 -18.97 -8.76
CA LEU A 195 13.40 -17.63 -9.35
C LEU A 195 12.02 -17.18 -9.80
N GLU A 196 11.32 -18.01 -10.58
CA GLU A 196 9.95 -17.72 -11.04
C GLU A 196 9.00 -17.47 -9.87
N ARG A 197 9.14 -18.23 -8.79
CA ARG A 197 8.34 -18.07 -7.57
C ARG A 197 8.64 -16.75 -6.85
N VAL A 198 9.90 -16.33 -6.77
CA VAL A 198 10.28 -15.03 -6.20
C VAL A 198 9.75 -13.89 -7.08
N GLU A 199 9.93 -13.95 -8.39
CA GLU A 199 9.45 -12.94 -9.35
C GLU A 199 7.91 -12.80 -9.33
N THR A 200 7.20 -13.93 -9.26
CA THR A 200 5.74 -13.94 -9.13
C THR A 200 5.30 -13.29 -7.82
N THR A 201 5.98 -13.62 -6.72
CA THR A 201 5.67 -13.06 -5.40
C THR A 201 5.93 -11.55 -5.38
N GLU A 202 7.07 -11.10 -5.89
CA GLU A 202 7.40 -9.68 -5.98
C GLU A 202 6.37 -8.91 -6.81
N THR A 203 5.94 -9.46 -7.95
CA THR A 203 4.88 -8.88 -8.77
C THR A 203 3.57 -8.74 -7.97
N GLU A 204 3.19 -9.77 -7.20
CA GLU A 204 1.99 -9.73 -6.35
C GLU A 204 2.11 -8.69 -5.24
N LEU A 205 3.24 -8.63 -4.53
CA LEU A 205 3.47 -7.68 -3.44
C LEU A 205 3.50 -6.24 -3.94
N ASN A 206 4.15 -6.00 -5.07
CA ASN A 206 4.17 -4.70 -5.73
C ASN A 206 2.77 -4.23 -6.13
N ARG A 207 1.95 -5.14 -6.67
CA ARG A 207 0.54 -4.85 -6.99
C ARG A 207 -0.25 -4.46 -5.75
N ARG A 208 -0.18 -5.28 -4.69
CA ARG A 208 -0.88 -5.00 -3.42
C ARG A 208 -0.48 -3.66 -2.81
N TYR A 209 0.80 -3.31 -2.90
CA TYR A 209 1.31 -2.04 -2.43
C TYR A 209 0.77 -0.86 -3.24
N ALA A 210 0.71 -0.97 -4.58
CA ALA A 210 0.10 0.03 -5.43
C ALA A 210 -1.42 0.18 -5.15
N ASP A 211 -2.14 -0.93 -5.00
CA ASP A 211 -3.57 -0.95 -4.68
C ASP A 211 -3.85 -0.23 -3.34
N ALA A 212 -3.00 -0.43 -2.32
CA ALA A 212 -3.14 0.27 -1.05
C ALA A 212 -2.96 1.79 -1.15
N TRP A 213 -2.08 2.27 -2.04
CA TRP A 213 -1.93 3.69 -2.33
C TRP A 213 -3.13 4.25 -3.09
N ILE A 214 -3.63 3.53 -4.08
CA ILE A 214 -4.83 3.93 -4.83
C ILE A 214 -6.01 4.10 -3.88
N ASP A 215 -6.27 3.11 -3.02
CA ASP A 215 -7.38 3.16 -2.07
C ASP A 215 -7.27 4.38 -1.16
N ARG A 216 -6.08 4.67 -0.65
CA ARG A 216 -5.83 5.86 0.17
C ARG A 216 -6.10 7.15 -0.58
N VAL A 217 -5.52 7.31 -1.77
CA VAL A 217 -5.71 8.54 -2.56
C VAL A 217 -7.18 8.70 -2.90
N ARG A 218 -7.87 7.63 -3.29
CA ARG A 218 -9.30 7.63 -3.60
C ARG A 218 -10.13 8.12 -2.39
N ASP A 219 -9.83 7.61 -1.21
CA ASP A 219 -10.50 8.02 0.03
C ASP A 219 -10.27 9.50 0.33
N THR A 220 -9.03 9.99 0.21
CA THR A 220 -8.70 11.40 0.47
C THR A 220 -9.29 12.34 -0.59
N VAL A 221 -9.27 11.95 -1.87
CA VAL A 221 -9.95 12.70 -2.95
C VAL A 221 -11.46 12.80 -2.68
N GLY A 222 -12.10 11.71 -2.24
CA GLY A 222 -13.52 11.71 -1.88
C GLY A 222 -13.84 12.59 -0.66
N GLN A 223 -12.93 12.67 0.31
CA GLN A 223 -13.04 13.60 1.44
C GLN A 223 -12.94 15.06 0.98
N ALA A 224 -11.98 15.37 0.10
CA ALA A 224 -11.84 16.71 -0.47
C ALA A 224 -13.11 17.11 -1.25
N GLU A 225 -13.65 16.23 -2.10
CA GLU A 225 -14.89 16.48 -2.84
C GLU A 225 -16.06 16.80 -1.89
N THR A 226 -16.25 15.96 -0.87
CA THR A 226 -17.33 16.13 0.12
C THR A 226 -17.21 17.45 0.87
N ALA A 227 -16.00 17.81 1.31
CA ALA A 227 -15.74 19.06 2.04
C ALA A 227 -15.93 20.29 1.14
N LEU A 228 -15.53 20.21 -0.13
CA LEU A 228 -15.73 21.29 -1.11
C LEU A 228 -17.22 21.56 -1.32
N ASP A 229 -18.02 20.51 -1.52
CA ASP A 229 -19.46 20.61 -1.76
C ASP A 229 -20.23 21.12 -0.53
N GLN A 230 -19.70 20.89 0.68
CA GLN A 230 -20.27 21.37 1.94
C GLN A 230 -19.78 22.78 2.34
N GLY A 231 -18.80 23.35 1.63
CA GLY A 231 -18.20 24.65 1.95
C GLY A 231 -17.30 24.61 3.19
N GLU A 232 -16.76 23.45 3.55
CA GLU A 232 -15.88 23.26 4.71
C GLU A 232 -14.41 23.51 4.32
N TYR A 233 -14.02 24.78 4.17
CA TYR A 233 -12.73 25.16 3.57
C TYR A 233 -11.49 24.56 4.22
N ALA A 234 -11.44 24.49 5.55
CA ALA A 234 -10.32 23.90 6.27
C ALA A 234 -10.18 22.40 5.94
N ALA A 235 -11.28 21.65 6.05
CA ALA A 235 -11.30 20.22 5.73
C ALA A 235 -10.99 19.95 4.24
N PHE A 236 -11.51 20.80 3.34
CA PHE A 236 -11.19 20.72 1.92
C PHE A 236 -9.69 20.91 1.66
N CYS A 237 -9.09 21.99 2.16
CA CYS A 237 -7.68 22.29 1.90
C CYS A 237 -6.75 21.23 2.52
N GLU A 238 -7.06 20.72 3.71
CA GLU A 238 -6.30 19.64 4.35
C GLU A 238 -6.35 18.36 3.51
N ALA A 239 -7.55 17.89 3.15
CA ALA A 239 -7.72 16.70 2.33
C ALA A 239 -7.12 16.86 0.92
N TYR A 240 -7.27 18.03 0.31
CA TYR A 240 -6.71 18.31 -1.00
C TYR A 240 -5.17 18.22 -1.02
N VAL A 241 -4.49 18.82 -0.03
CA VAL A 241 -3.03 18.74 0.09
C VAL A 241 -2.58 17.30 0.32
N GLU A 242 -3.26 16.58 1.23
CA GLU A 242 -2.98 15.17 1.50
C GLU A 242 -3.19 14.29 0.26
N ALA A 243 -4.22 14.56 -0.54
CA ALA A 243 -4.49 13.83 -1.77
C ALA A 243 -3.43 14.13 -2.85
N THR A 244 -2.98 15.39 -2.96
CA THR A 244 -1.92 15.79 -3.91
C THR A 244 -0.59 15.10 -3.57
N ASP A 245 -0.19 15.13 -2.30
CA ASP A 245 1.00 14.41 -1.82
C ASP A 245 0.87 12.89 -2.02
N GLY A 246 -0.35 12.36 -1.84
CA GLY A 246 -0.69 10.97 -2.07
C GLY A 246 -0.58 10.55 -3.54
N VAL A 247 -1.08 11.37 -4.47
CA VAL A 247 -0.95 11.14 -5.93
C VAL A 247 0.52 11.19 -6.34
N ALA A 248 1.29 12.17 -5.87
CA ALA A 248 2.72 12.25 -6.16
C ALA A 248 3.47 11.00 -5.64
N SER A 249 3.16 10.56 -4.42
CA SER A 249 3.73 9.33 -3.85
C SER A 249 3.33 8.09 -4.65
N LEU A 250 2.07 8.00 -5.10
CA LEU A 250 1.60 6.91 -5.97
C LEU A 250 2.34 6.92 -7.32
N GLN A 251 2.54 8.09 -7.93
CA GLN A 251 3.29 8.21 -9.18
C GLN A 251 4.75 7.74 -9.03
N ASP A 252 5.42 8.09 -7.92
CA ASP A 252 6.76 7.59 -7.60
C ASP A 252 6.76 6.06 -7.46
N VAL A 253 5.76 5.50 -6.77
CA VAL A 253 5.60 4.05 -6.64
C VAL A 253 5.43 3.39 -8.00
N LEU A 254 4.58 3.93 -8.88
CA LEU A 254 4.35 3.38 -10.21
C LEU A 254 5.57 3.51 -11.13
N ALA A 255 6.36 4.57 -10.98
CA ALA A 255 7.60 4.75 -11.74
C ALA A 255 8.69 3.73 -11.36
N ASP A 256 8.66 3.25 -10.11
CA ASP A 256 9.57 2.20 -9.63
C ASP A 256 9.14 0.78 -10.03
N LEU A 257 7.92 0.59 -10.55
CA LEU A 257 7.46 -0.71 -11.03
C LEU A 257 7.94 -0.96 -12.46
N ASP A 258 8.48 -2.15 -12.74
CA ASP A 258 8.95 -2.53 -14.08
C ASP A 258 7.83 -2.52 -15.14
N SER A 259 6.60 -2.83 -14.74
CA SER A 259 5.42 -2.87 -15.61
C SER A 259 4.13 -2.66 -14.79
N PRO A 260 3.82 -1.41 -14.41
CA PRO A 260 2.55 -1.11 -13.75
C PRO A 260 1.37 -1.42 -14.69
N SER A 261 0.23 -1.82 -14.14
CA SER A 261 -0.95 -2.09 -14.96
C SER A 261 -1.53 -0.79 -15.54
N GLU A 262 -2.04 -0.86 -16.78
CA GLU A 262 -2.68 0.30 -17.44
C GLU A 262 -3.88 0.83 -16.63
N GLU A 263 -4.62 -0.06 -15.96
CA GLU A 263 -5.74 0.29 -15.09
C GLU A 263 -5.29 1.19 -13.92
N VAL A 264 -4.24 0.79 -13.21
CA VAL A 264 -3.72 1.55 -12.06
C VAL A 264 -3.15 2.89 -12.51
N THR A 265 -2.40 2.92 -13.62
CA THR A 265 -1.86 4.18 -14.14
C THR A 265 -2.95 5.15 -14.60
N SER A 266 -4.02 4.63 -15.21
CA SER A 266 -5.17 5.43 -15.64
C SER A 266 -5.94 5.98 -14.44
N GLU A 267 -6.13 5.18 -13.40
CA GLU A 267 -6.80 5.62 -12.17
C GLU A 267 -5.99 6.72 -11.46
N ALA A 268 -4.67 6.58 -11.36
CA ALA A 268 -3.80 7.62 -10.81
C ALA A 268 -3.91 8.94 -11.60
N ALA A 269 -3.93 8.88 -12.93
CA ALA A 269 -4.09 10.05 -13.79
C ALA A 269 -5.49 10.69 -13.67
N GLU A 270 -6.55 9.88 -13.49
CA GLU A 270 -7.89 10.41 -13.26
C GLU A 270 -7.98 11.16 -11.91
N MET A 271 -7.35 10.63 -10.86
CA MET A 271 -7.31 11.29 -9.55
C MET A 271 -6.52 12.60 -9.61
N ASP A 272 -5.38 12.62 -10.30
CA ASP A 272 -4.58 13.83 -10.54
C ASP A 272 -5.43 14.91 -11.24
N HIS A 273 -6.13 14.54 -12.32
CA HIS A 273 -6.99 15.45 -13.06
C HIS A 273 -8.16 15.99 -12.21
N LYS A 274 -8.78 15.16 -11.37
CA LYS A 274 -9.83 15.62 -10.43
C LYS A 274 -9.31 16.63 -9.43
N LEU A 275 -8.08 16.46 -8.94
CA LEU A 275 -7.45 17.43 -8.05
C LEU A 275 -7.18 18.75 -8.78
N GLU A 276 -6.73 18.73 -10.04
CA GLU A 276 -6.63 19.95 -10.85
C GLU A 276 -7.98 20.68 -10.94
N GLU A 277 -9.07 19.97 -11.24
CA GLU A 277 -10.42 20.56 -11.30
C GLU A 277 -10.87 21.16 -9.95
N PHE A 278 -10.57 20.50 -8.82
CA PHE A 278 -10.86 21.03 -7.49
C PHE A 278 -10.08 22.31 -7.20
N ALA A 279 -8.80 22.34 -7.56
CA ALA A 279 -7.95 23.51 -7.41
C ALA A 279 -8.49 24.69 -8.22
N GLU A 280 -8.81 24.47 -9.50
CA GLU A 280 -9.37 25.50 -10.38
C GLU A 280 -10.68 26.06 -9.82
N ARG A 281 -11.62 25.20 -9.43
CA ARG A 281 -12.91 25.62 -8.83
C ARG A 281 -12.72 26.43 -7.56
N TYR A 282 -11.81 26.00 -6.69
CA TYR A 282 -11.57 26.67 -5.41
C TYR A 282 -10.90 28.04 -5.60
N VAL A 283 -9.90 28.12 -6.48
CA VAL A 283 -9.19 29.36 -6.83
C VAL A 283 -10.15 30.35 -7.47
N GLU A 284 -10.93 29.91 -8.46
CA GLU A 284 -11.88 30.78 -9.17
C GLU A 284 -12.95 31.31 -8.22
N SER A 285 -13.53 30.47 -7.36
CA SER A 285 -14.51 30.93 -6.37
C SER A 285 -13.90 31.92 -5.36
N THR A 286 -12.63 31.73 -4.97
CA THR A 286 -11.91 32.66 -4.10
C THR A 286 -11.66 33.99 -4.80
N ARG A 287 -11.28 33.96 -6.08
CA ARG A 287 -11.09 35.15 -6.92
C ARG A 287 -12.40 35.92 -7.09
N GLU A 288 -13.50 35.24 -7.40
CA GLU A 288 -14.83 35.85 -7.49
C GLU A 288 -15.25 36.51 -6.18
N ALA A 289 -15.01 35.87 -5.03
CA ALA A 289 -15.31 36.46 -3.73
C ALA A 289 -14.48 37.73 -3.49
N HIS A 290 -13.19 37.71 -3.82
CA HIS A 290 -12.31 38.87 -3.68
C HIS A 290 -12.70 40.03 -4.61
N GLU A 291 -13.02 39.73 -5.87
CA GLU A 291 -13.49 40.73 -6.84
C GLU A 291 -14.80 41.38 -6.38
N ASN A 292 -15.79 40.57 -5.98
CA ASN A 292 -17.05 41.09 -5.43
C ASN A 292 -16.85 41.92 -4.16
N ALA A 293 -15.89 41.55 -3.31
CA ALA A 293 -15.55 42.33 -2.11
C ALA A 293 -14.97 43.71 -2.46
N THR A 294 -14.25 43.82 -3.57
CA THR A 294 -13.60 45.05 -4.00
C THR A 294 -14.53 45.97 -4.81
N GLU A 295 -15.45 45.40 -5.59
CA GLU A 295 -16.31 46.14 -6.52
C GLU A 295 -17.68 46.53 -5.93
N SER A 296 -18.11 45.88 -4.85
CA SER A 296 -19.41 46.16 -4.24
C SER A 296 -19.43 47.45 -3.41
N ASP A 297 -20.47 48.26 -3.64
CA ASP A 297 -20.80 49.44 -2.82
C ASP A 297 -21.76 49.12 -1.63
N ASP A 298 -22.33 47.90 -1.57
CA ASP A 298 -23.20 47.47 -0.46
C ASP A 298 -22.33 46.96 0.72
N PRO A 299 -22.37 47.62 1.90
CA PRO A 299 -21.58 47.22 3.07
C PRO A 299 -21.79 45.77 3.51
N ALA A 300 -23.01 45.23 3.35
CA ALA A 300 -23.32 43.86 3.74
C ALA A 300 -22.68 42.85 2.80
N VAL A 301 -22.74 43.12 1.50
CA VAL A 301 -22.09 42.29 0.46
C VAL A 301 -20.57 42.35 0.63
N THR A 302 -20.00 43.55 0.74
CA THR A 302 -18.57 43.76 0.92
C THR A 302 -18.02 43.02 2.13
N ALA A 303 -18.68 43.14 3.30
CA ALA A 303 -18.26 42.43 4.52
C ALA A 303 -18.33 40.90 4.39
N ASN A 304 -19.36 40.37 3.73
CA ASN A 304 -19.49 38.92 3.53
C ASN A 304 -18.43 38.39 2.54
N CYS A 305 -18.20 39.08 1.43
CA CYS A 305 -17.24 38.68 0.40
C CYS A 305 -15.80 38.76 0.90
N TRP A 306 -15.44 39.78 1.67
CA TRP A 306 -14.13 39.85 2.33
C TRP A 306 -13.93 38.72 3.35
N LEU A 307 -14.93 38.48 4.22
CA LEU A 307 -14.86 37.39 5.20
C LEU A 307 -14.71 36.03 4.53
N GLU A 308 -15.41 35.81 3.43
CA GLU A 308 -15.33 34.58 2.65
C GLU A 308 -13.94 34.38 2.03
N THR A 309 -13.41 35.43 1.42
CA THR A 309 -12.05 35.45 0.87
C THR A 309 -11.03 35.13 1.96
N TYR A 310 -11.11 35.80 3.11
CA TYR A 310 -10.21 35.58 4.24
C TYR A 310 -10.25 34.12 4.72
N ARG A 311 -11.44 33.54 4.90
CA ARG A 311 -11.59 32.15 5.37
C ARG A 311 -10.96 31.15 4.40
N ARG A 312 -11.16 31.33 3.09
CA ARG A 312 -10.60 30.44 2.07
C ARG A 312 -9.09 30.54 1.98
N VAL A 313 -8.55 31.76 1.98
CA VAL A 313 -7.10 32.02 1.94
C VAL A 313 -6.42 31.51 3.20
N ARG A 314 -7.02 31.72 4.37
CA ARG A 314 -6.50 31.19 5.64
C ARG A 314 -6.49 29.66 5.65
N ALA A 315 -7.60 29.02 5.27
CA ALA A 315 -7.67 27.55 5.20
C ALA A 315 -6.56 26.96 4.30
N ALA A 316 -6.36 27.55 3.12
CA ALA A 316 -5.30 27.13 2.20
C ALA A 316 -3.89 27.38 2.76
N ARG A 317 -3.67 28.50 3.48
CA ARG A 317 -2.39 28.79 4.16
C ARG A 317 -2.11 27.78 5.27
N ASP A 318 -3.09 27.52 6.12
CA ASP A 318 -2.96 26.64 7.29
C ASP A 318 -2.71 25.18 6.85
N ALA A 319 -3.31 24.74 5.73
CA ALA A 319 -3.08 23.43 5.14
C ALA A 319 -1.76 23.29 4.36
N GLY A 320 -1.03 24.38 4.10
CA GLY A 320 0.23 24.32 3.34
C GLY A 320 0.04 24.20 1.81
N TRP A 321 -1.06 24.69 1.26
CA TRP A 321 -1.37 24.61 -0.18
C TRP A 321 -0.22 25.09 -1.08
N ALA A 322 0.45 26.20 -0.70
CA ALA A 322 1.55 26.78 -1.46
C ALA A 322 2.77 25.85 -1.62
N THR A 323 2.96 24.89 -0.71
CA THR A 323 4.06 23.92 -0.79
C THR A 323 3.69 22.68 -1.57
N ALA A 324 2.39 22.38 -1.69
CA ALA A 324 1.87 21.21 -2.39
C ALA A 324 1.62 21.48 -3.88
N VAL A 325 1.27 22.72 -4.26
CA VAL A 325 0.87 23.08 -5.62
C VAL A 325 1.67 24.26 -6.14
N ASP A 326 2.52 24.02 -7.14
CA ASP A 326 3.38 25.04 -7.78
C ASP A 326 2.59 26.01 -8.69
N SER A 327 1.30 25.74 -8.97
CA SER A 327 0.58 26.32 -10.12
C SER A 327 -0.68 27.16 -9.82
N CYS A 328 -1.25 27.12 -8.62
CA CYS A 328 -2.52 27.80 -8.34
C CYS A 328 -2.34 29.08 -7.51
N ALA A 329 -2.50 30.23 -8.18
CA ALA A 329 -2.27 31.57 -7.65
C ALA A 329 -3.38 32.02 -6.68
N LEU A 330 -3.48 31.40 -5.51
CA LEU A 330 -4.17 31.99 -4.37
C LEU A 330 -3.33 33.14 -3.80
N PRO A 331 -3.93 34.24 -3.32
CA PRO A 331 -3.21 35.38 -2.74
C PRO A 331 -2.73 35.08 -1.30
N LEU A 332 -2.08 33.93 -1.09
CA LEU A 332 -1.64 33.45 0.23
C LEU A 332 -0.63 34.39 0.88
N SER A 333 0.18 35.08 0.08
CA SER A 333 1.11 36.11 0.52
C SER A 333 0.44 37.44 0.89
N GLU A 334 -0.85 37.60 0.61
CA GLU A 334 -1.63 38.82 0.85
C GLU A 334 -2.66 38.64 1.97
N ILE A 335 -2.54 37.57 2.76
CA ILE A 335 -3.47 37.30 3.87
C ILE A 335 -3.52 38.42 4.91
N GLU A 336 -2.41 39.12 5.19
CA GLU A 336 -2.43 40.26 6.11
C GLU A 336 -3.25 41.44 5.54
N PRO A 337 -3.02 41.92 4.29
CA PRO A 337 -3.92 42.89 3.63
C PRO A 337 -5.39 42.45 3.55
N ILE A 338 -5.64 41.17 3.23
CA ILE A 338 -7.01 40.61 3.17
C ILE A 338 -7.66 40.63 4.55
N ALA A 339 -6.91 40.30 5.61
CA ALA A 339 -7.38 40.35 6.98
C ALA A 339 -7.74 41.78 7.41
N GLU A 340 -6.89 42.76 7.09
CA GLU A 340 -7.13 44.19 7.36
C GLU A 340 -8.40 44.67 6.65
N ALA A 341 -8.51 44.43 5.34
CA ALA A 341 -9.70 44.80 4.55
C ALA A 341 -10.98 44.11 5.08
N THR A 342 -10.86 42.87 5.57
CA THR A 342 -11.98 42.14 6.17
C THR A 342 -12.44 42.75 7.48
N VAL A 343 -11.50 43.10 8.38
CA VAL A 343 -11.81 43.77 9.65
C VAL A 343 -12.50 45.11 9.37
N ASP A 344 -11.93 45.93 8.49
CA ASP A 344 -12.50 47.23 8.11
C ASP A 344 -13.92 47.11 7.54
N ALA A 345 -14.15 46.13 6.65
CA ALA A 345 -15.46 45.89 6.07
C ALA A 345 -16.50 45.41 7.10
N LEU A 346 -16.09 44.55 8.04
CA LEU A 346 -16.95 44.08 9.14
C LEU A 346 -17.33 45.21 10.09
N GLU A 347 -16.38 46.07 10.45
CA GLU A 347 -16.63 47.27 11.27
C GLU A 347 -17.57 48.24 10.55
N HIS A 348 -17.32 48.53 9.26
CA HIS A 348 -18.17 49.41 8.47
C HIS A 348 -19.61 48.90 8.35
N HIS A 349 -19.79 47.58 8.17
CA HIS A 349 -21.11 46.97 8.14
C HIS A 349 -21.78 47.00 9.52
N ALA A 350 -21.04 46.72 10.60
CA ALA A 350 -21.56 46.86 11.97
C ALA A 350 -22.06 48.27 12.25
N ASP A 351 -21.37 49.30 11.76
CA ASP A 351 -21.77 50.70 11.89
C ASP A 351 -23.04 51.04 11.11
N THR A 352 -23.19 50.46 9.92
CA THR A 352 -24.39 50.61 9.10
C THR A 352 -25.58 49.95 9.78
N LEU A 353 -25.40 48.75 10.33
CA LEU A 353 -26.41 48.04 11.10
C LEU A 353 -26.79 48.81 12.38
N GLN A 354 -25.81 49.35 13.11
CA GLN A 354 -26.10 50.16 14.29
C GLN A 354 -26.95 51.40 13.95
N LYS A 355 -26.61 52.13 12.88
CA LYS A 355 -27.40 53.29 12.43
C LYS A 355 -28.82 52.91 12.02
N ALA A 356 -28.98 51.78 11.33
CA ALA A 356 -30.31 51.26 10.98
C ALA A 356 -31.11 50.89 12.24
N GLY A 357 -30.48 50.21 13.20
CA GLY A 357 -31.11 49.87 14.47
C GLY A 357 -31.50 51.11 15.29
N GLU A 358 -30.67 52.16 15.29
CA GLU A 358 -30.98 53.43 15.96
C GLU A 358 -32.17 54.16 15.30
N GLN A 359 -32.35 54.03 13.98
CA GLN A 359 -33.49 54.62 13.27
C GLN A 359 -34.79 53.86 13.54
N GLU A 360 -34.72 52.53 13.65
CA GLU A 360 -35.88 51.69 13.93
C GLU A 360 -36.26 51.66 15.42
N LEU A 361 -35.39 52.12 16.32
CA LEU A 361 -35.57 52.01 17.78
C LEU A 361 -36.93 52.57 18.27
N GLU A 362 -37.36 53.70 17.71
CA GLU A 362 -38.62 54.35 18.10
C GLU A 362 -39.86 53.75 17.39
N THR A 363 -39.67 52.97 16.33
CA THR A 363 -40.75 52.49 15.44
C THR A 363 -41.00 50.99 15.60
N ASP A 364 -39.94 50.20 15.63
CA ASP A 364 -39.96 48.75 15.78
C ASP A 364 -38.71 48.29 16.56
N ALA A 365 -38.86 48.18 17.87
CA ALA A 365 -37.78 47.74 18.76
C ALA A 365 -37.30 46.30 18.46
N ALA A 366 -38.13 45.43 17.90
CA ALA A 366 -37.72 44.07 17.54
C ALA A 366 -36.82 44.07 16.29
N GLU A 367 -37.15 44.89 15.29
CA GLU A 367 -36.31 45.06 14.11
C GLU A 367 -35.00 45.79 14.46
N ALA A 368 -35.05 46.82 15.31
CA ALA A 368 -33.87 47.48 15.85
C ALA A 368 -32.91 46.48 16.54
N ARG A 369 -33.47 45.60 17.39
CA ARG A 369 -32.71 44.52 18.03
C ARG A 369 -32.04 43.60 17.01
N ARG A 370 -32.77 43.19 15.96
CA ARG A 370 -32.23 42.34 14.89
C ARG A 370 -31.01 42.97 14.20
N TYR A 371 -31.02 44.29 14.02
CA TYR A 371 -29.86 45.01 13.49
C TYR A 371 -28.67 45.01 14.47
N PHE A 372 -28.90 45.29 15.75
CA PHE A 372 -27.83 45.27 16.75
C PHE A 372 -27.22 43.87 16.94
N GLU A 373 -28.03 42.81 16.97
CA GLU A 373 -27.53 41.41 17.07
C GLU A 373 -26.68 41.01 15.86
N GLN A 374 -27.06 41.44 14.66
CA GLN A 374 -26.22 41.27 13.46
C GLN A 374 -24.91 42.05 13.58
N GLY A 375 -24.96 43.29 14.09
CA GLY A 375 -23.75 44.10 14.35
C GLY A 375 -22.81 43.42 15.33
N VAL A 376 -23.33 42.87 16.43
CA VAL A 376 -22.55 42.06 17.39
C VAL A 376 -21.90 40.87 16.70
N THR A 377 -22.62 40.20 15.79
CA THR A 377 -22.06 39.06 15.04
C THR A 377 -20.89 39.49 14.16
N ARG A 378 -20.98 40.64 13.48
CA ARG A 378 -19.88 41.19 12.67
C ARG A 378 -18.66 41.55 13.51
N MET A 379 -18.86 42.21 14.65
CA MET A 379 -17.75 42.55 15.55
C MET A 379 -17.07 41.32 16.15
N ARG A 380 -17.82 40.25 16.45
CA ARG A 380 -17.21 38.97 16.89
C ARG A 380 -16.34 38.35 15.80
N GLN A 381 -16.79 38.38 14.55
CA GLN A 381 -15.99 37.90 13.41
C GLN A 381 -14.72 38.74 13.24
N ALA A 382 -14.79 40.06 13.39
CA ALA A 382 -13.62 40.94 13.34
C ALA A 382 -12.64 40.63 14.48
N HIS A 383 -13.15 40.43 15.70
CA HIS A 383 -12.34 40.07 16.87
C HIS A 383 -11.55 38.77 16.65
N GLU A 384 -12.18 37.74 16.10
CA GLU A 384 -11.51 36.46 15.80
C GLU A 384 -10.33 36.62 14.83
N ILE A 385 -10.45 37.54 13.87
CA ILE A 385 -9.38 37.85 12.92
C ILE A 385 -8.23 38.57 13.64
N VAL A 386 -8.53 39.62 14.41
CA VAL A 386 -7.53 40.42 15.14
C VAL A 386 -6.79 39.60 16.20
N ASP A 387 -7.44 38.59 16.79
CA ASP A 387 -6.78 37.67 17.74
C ASP A 387 -5.71 36.79 17.08
N THR A 388 -5.86 36.53 15.79
CA THR A 388 -5.03 35.58 15.05
C THR A 388 -4.09 36.24 14.05
N GLN A 389 -4.33 37.51 13.72
CA GLN A 389 -3.56 38.29 12.75
C GLN A 389 -3.15 39.63 13.36
N PRO A 390 -1.95 40.15 13.04
CA PRO A 390 -1.48 41.43 13.57
C PRO A 390 -2.12 42.63 12.85
N VAL A 391 -3.45 42.69 12.82
CA VAL A 391 -4.26 43.73 12.17
C VAL A 391 -5.24 44.33 13.16
N GLY A 392 -5.66 45.58 12.96
CA GLY A 392 -6.68 46.25 13.80
C GLY A 392 -6.26 46.55 15.26
N ASP A 393 -7.24 46.96 16.06
CA ASP A 393 -7.11 47.23 17.50
C ASP A 393 -8.15 46.42 18.30
N SER A 394 -7.70 45.32 18.90
CA SER A 394 -8.55 44.42 19.70
C SER A 394 -9.32 45.15 20.80
N ALA A 395 -8.69 46.14 21.46
CA ALA A 395 -9.34 46.89 22.54
C ALA A 395 -10.47 47.78 22.02
N ALA A 396 -10.31 48.36 20.82
CA ALA A 396 -11.36 49.14 20.18
C ALA A 396 -12.55 48.26 19.76
N ILE A 397 -12.28 47.06 19.23
CA ILE A 397 -13.31 46.07 18.89
C ILE A 397 -14.08 45.62 20.14
N ASP A 398 -13.39 45.36 21.25
CA ASP A 398 -14.00 44.97 22.53
C ASP A 398 -14.93 46.05 23.09
N GLN A 399 -14.50 47.31 23.02
CA GLN A 399 -15.34 48.43 23.41
C GLN A 399 -16.62 48.47 22.56
N ARG A 400 -16.48 48.39 21.23
CA ARG A 400 -17.62 48.44 20.29
C ARG A 400 -18.58 47.26 20.49
N LEU A 401 -18.04 46.07 20.75
CA LEU A 401 -18.81 44.88 21.08
C LEU A 401 -19.63 45.08 22.36
N THR A 402 -19.07 45.75 23.37
CA THR A 402 -19.77 46.10 24.61
C THR A 402 -20.90 47.08 24.36
N GLU A 403 -20.65 48.16 23.61
CA GLU A 403 -21.66 49.16 23.25
C GLU A 403 -22.85 48.55 22.47
N LEU A 404 -22.58 47.67 21.51
CA LEU A 404 -23.63 46.98 20.76
C LEU A 404 -24.42 45.99 21.62
N LYS A 405 -23.77 45.27 22.55
CA LYS A 405 -24.46 44.39 23.50
C LYS A 405 -25.36 45.16 24.43
N GLU A 406 -24.91 46.30 24.96
CA GLU A 406 -25.73 47.18 25.78
C GLU A 406 -26.98 47.65 25.01
N LYS A 407 -26.84 47.98 23.72
CA LYS A 407 -27.99 48.32 22.86
C LYS A 407 -28.95 47.16 22.66
N VAL A 408 -28.45 45.94 22.44
CA VAL A 408 -29.29 44.73 22.43
C VAL A 408 -30.05 44.60 23.74
N GLU A 409 -29.37 44.69 24.89
CA GLU A 409 -30.01 44.59 26.20
C GLU A 409 -31.11 45.64 26.36
N VAL A 410 -30.83 46.93 26.10
CA VAL A 410 -31.83 48.01 26.21
C VAL A 410 -33.10 47.72 25.39
N THR A 411 -32.95 47.22 24.17
CA THR A 411 -34.10 46.81 23.33
C THR A 411 -34.87 45.62 23.88
N GLU A 412 -34.31 44.80 24.78
CA GLU A 412 -35.06 43.74 25.48
C GLU A 412 -35.93 44.30 26.61
N TRP A 413 -35.46 45.32 27.33
CA TRP A 413 -36.16 45.89 28.49
C TRP A 413 -37.40 46.71 28.10
N GLU A 414 -37.39 47.37 26.93
CA GLU A 414 -38.55 48.15 26.46
C GLU A 414 -39.78 47.28 26.14
N TRP A 415 -39.62 45.96 26.00
CA TRP A 415 -40.71 44.99 25.88
C TRP A 415 -41.23 44.43 27.22
N GLY A 416 -40.53 44.68 28.32
CA GLY A 416 -40.86 44.15 29.65
C GLY A 416 -41.85 45.01 30.46
N THR A 417 -42.37 46.09 29.90
CA THR A 417 -43.12 47.14 30.64
C THR A 417 -44.57 47.36 30.20
N ASP A 418 -45.21 46.39 29.54
CA ASP A 418 -46.66 46.39 29.32
C ASP A 418 -47.46 45.70 30.43
#